data_AF-A0AAV1CB04-F1
#
_entry.id   AF-A0AAV1CB04-F1
#
_cell.length_a   1.000
_cell.length_b   1.000
_cell.length_c   1.000
_cell.angle_alpha   90.00
_cell.angle_beta   90.00
_cell.angle_gamma   90.00
#
_symmetry.space_group_name_H-M   'P 1'
#
loop_
_entity.id
_entity.type
_entity.pdbx_description
1 polymer ?
#
loop_
_entity_poly.entity_id
_entity_poly.type
_entity_poly.pdbx_seq_one_letter_code
_entity_poly.pdbx_strand_id
1 'polypeptide(L)'
;MADVVQYKLERMLNELDDLERRGLFNRREIAEIVKQRRKFEYRLKRPSPLKEDFVAYIDYEKRLDELRLLRKKAMLKQSGGKSKNWKKSVSDSAGTARIVDIYRLATTRFKGDIQL
;
A
#
# COMPACT_ATOMS: atom_id res chain seq x y z
N MET A 1 -0.71 -1.27 21.78
CA MET A 1 -0.75 -0.32 20.64
C MET A 1 0.24 -0.73 19.55
N ALA A 2 1.51 -0.99 19.92
CA ALA A 2 2.54 -1.46 19.01
C ALA A 2 2.24 -2.84 18.40
N ASP A 3 1.68 -3.76 19.18
CA ASP A 3 1.44 -5.16 18.72
C ASP A 3 0.45 -5.24 17.55
N VAL A 4 -0.58 -4.39 17.56
CA VAL A 4 -1.58 -4.33 16.48
C VAL A 4 -0.97 -3.76 15.19
N VAL A 5 -0.08 -2.77 15.32
CA VAL A 5 0.64 -2.18 14.17
C VAL A 5 1.63 -3.19 13.61
N GLN A 6 2.36 -3.89 14.47
CA GLN A 6 3.33 -4.92 14.08
C GLN A 6 2.64 -6.08 13.36
N TYR A 7 1.54 -6.61 13.92
CA TYR A 7 0.74 -7.66 13.29
C TYR A 7 0.23 -7.25 11.89
N LYS A 8 -0.22 -6.00 11.74
CA LYS A 8 -0.61 -5.47 10.43
C LYS A 8 0.55 -5.45 9.45
N LEU A 9 1.73 -4.98 9.86
CA LEU A 9 2.91 -4.92 9.00
C LEU A 9 3.38 -6.31 8.57
N GLU A 10 3.33 -7.30 9.46
CA GLU A 10 3.69 -8.69 9.16
C GLU A 10 2.81 -9.30 8.08
N ARG A 11 1.50 -8.99 8.09
CA ARG A 11 0.59 -9.41 7.01
C ARG A 11 0.92 -8.78 5.66
N MET A 12 1.67 -7.67 5.64
CA MET A 12 2.13 -7.00 4.41
C MET A 12 3.49 -7.52 3.92
N LEU A 13 4.16 -8.44 4.62
CA LEU A 13 5.46 -8.93 4.18
C LEU A 13 5.36 -9.67 2.85
N ASN A 14 4.34 -10.52 2.70
CA ASN A 14 4.14 -11.34 1.49
C ASN A 14 4.02 -10.50 0.21
N GLU A 15 3.36 -9.33 0.27
CA GLU A 15 3.22 -8.44 -0.89
C GLU A 15 4.51 -7.67 -1.19
N LEU A 16 5.27 -7.28 -0.17
CA LEU A 16 6.53 -6.54 -0.33
C LEU A 16 7.63 -7.45 -0.89
N ASP A 17 7.68 -8.70 -0.42
CA ASP A 17 8.57 -9.72 -0.95
C ASP A 17 8.24 -10.03 -2.42
N ASP A 18 6.95 -10.07 -2.79
CA ASP A 18 6.55 -10.25 -4.18
C ASP A 18 6.95 -9.05 -5.06
N LEU A 19 6.85 -7.82 -4.54
CA LEU A 19 7.32 -6.61 -5.25
C LEU A 19 8.84 -6.62 -5.48
N GLU A 20 9.62 -7.12 -4.50
CA GLU A 20 11.06 -7.30 -4.63
C GLU A 20 11.40 -8.38 -5.67
N ARG A 21 10.76 -9.56 -5.56
CA ARG A 21 10.99 -10.70 -6.47
C ARG A 21 10.69 -10.37 -7.92
N ARG A 22 9.71 -9.49 -8.15
CA ARG A 22 9.34 -9.00 -9.50
C ARG A 22 10.24 -7.89 -10.01
N GLY A 23 11.20 -7.42 -9.20
CA GLY A 23 12.11 -6.33 -9.55
C GLY A 23 11.42 -4.98 -9.70
N LEU A 24 10.22 -4.81 -9.13
CA LEU A 24 9.48 -3.54 -9.22
C LEU A 24 10.01 -2.49 -8.25
N PHE A 25 10.51 -2.94 -7.10
CA PHE A 25 11.09 -2.10 -6.08
C PHE A 25 12.37 -2.72 -5.55
N ASN A 26 13.32 -1.87 -5.17
CA ASN A 26 14.55 -2.30 -4.52
C ASN A 26 14.34 -2.40 -2.99
N ARG A 27 15.16 -3.18 -2.30
CA ARG A 27 15.12 -3.35 -0.83
C ARG A 27 15.14 -2.02 -0.08
N ARG A 28 15.91 -1.04 -0.56
CA ARG A 28 15.98 0.30 0.04
C ARG A 28 14.64 1.02 -0.04
N GLU A 29 13.98 0.97 -1.19
CA GLU A 29 12.66 1.57 -1.40
C GLU A 29 11.60 0.85 -0.56
N ILE A 30 11.66 -0.48 -0.49
CA ILE A 30 10.77 -1.29 0.35
C ILE A 30 10.92 -0.90 1.83
N ALA A 31 12.14 -0.71 2.31
CA ALA A 31 12.39 -0.26 3.68
C ALA A 31 11.77 1.13 3.94
N GLU A 32 11.83 2.04 2.97
CA GLU A 32 11.16 3.34 3.06
C GLU A 32 9.63 3.21 3.07
N ILE A 33 9.07 2.35 2.22
CA ILE A 33 7.63 2.05 2.19
C ILE A 33 7.16 1.52 3.54
N VAL A 34 7.87 0.54 4.11
CA VAL A 34 7.57 -0.01 5.44
C VAL A 34 7.63 1.07 6.51
N LYS A 35 8.65 1.95 6.46
CA LYS A 35 8.81 3.06 7.40
C LYS A 35 7.64 4.04 7.32
N GLN A 36 7.18 4.39 6.12
CA GLN A 36 6.04 5.30 5.94
C GLN A 36 4.73 4.65 6.37
N ARG A 37 4.46 3.40 5.96
CA ARG A 37 3.27 2.65 6.38
C ARG A 37 3.19 2.51 7.89
N ARG A 38 4.30 2.20 8.55
CA ARG A 38 4.38 2.16 10.01
C ARG A 38 3.96 3.49 10.63
N LYS A 39 4.46 4.62 10.11
CA LYS A 39 4.08 5.96 10.60
C LYS A 39 2.58 6.22 10.46
N PHE A 40 1.98 5.87 9.31
CA PHE A 40 0.55 6.02 9.10
C PHE A 40 -0.26 5.13 10.04
N GLU A 41 0.09 3.85 10.20
CA GLU A 41 -0.61 2.94 11.11
C GLU A 41 -0.58 3.43 12.56
N TYR A 42 0.54 3.99 13.03
CA TYR A 42 0.61 4.64 14.34
C TYR A 42 -0.31 5.87 14.45
N ARG A 43 -0.36 6.72 13.41
CA ARG A 43 -1.25 7.89 13.38
C ARG A 43 -2.72 7.48 13.40
N LEU A 44 -3.11 6.46 12.64
CA LEU A 44 -4.48 5.95 12.59
C LEU A 44 -4.91 5.28 13.91
N LYS A 45 -3.97 4.68 14.65
CA LYS A 45 -4.26 4.02 15.93
C LYS A 45 -4.25 4.94 17.14
N ARG A 46 -3.89 6.21 17.00
CA ARG A 46 -3.92 7.14 18.13
C ARG A 46 -5.34 7.31 18.69
N PRO A 47 -5.52 7.69 19.97
CA PRO A 47 -6.85 7.77 20.60
C PRO A 47 -7.83 8.69 19.85
N SER A 48 -7.32 9.81 19.31
CA SER A 48 -8.09 10.79 18.52
C SER A 48 -7.52 10.91 17.09
N PRO A 49 -7.84 9.99 16.16
CA PRO A 49 -7.35 10.06 14.78
C PRO A 49 -8.10 11.16 14.01
N LEU A 50 -7.38 11.89 13.15
CA LEU A 50 -7.91 12.97 12.32
C LEU A 50 -8.27 12.40 10.96
N LYS A 51 -9.28 12.98 10.30
CA LYS A 51 -9.68 12.62 8.94
C LYS A 51 -8.52 12.77 7.95
N GLU A 52 -7.76 13.85 8.11
CA GLU A 52 -6.58 14.17 7.30
C GLU A 52 -5.55 13.04 7.27
N ASP A 53 -5.39 12.29 8.38
CA ASP A 53 -4.45 11.16 8.40
C ASP A 53 -4.92 9.99 7.55
N PHE A 54 -6.23 9.75 7.46
CA PHE A 54 -6.79 8.74 6.57
C PHE A 54 -6.62 9.15 5.11
N VAL A 55 -6.97 10.40 4.78
CA VAL A 55 -6.81 10.94 3.42
C VAL A 55 -5.35 10.92 2.99
N ALA A 56 -4.44 11.40 3.84
CA ALA A 56 -3.01 11.38 3.56
C ALA A 56 -2.46 9.97 3.36
N TYR A 57 -2.96 8.98 4.11
CA TYR A 57 -2.55 7.58 3.93
C TYR A 57 -3.09 6.99 2.62
N ILE A 58 -4.36 7.28 2.30
CA ILE A 58 -4.98 6.87 1.03
C ILE A 58 -4.22 7.46 -0.15
N ASP A 59 -3.91 8.75 -0.12
CA ASP A 59 -3.18 9.43 -1.20
C ASP A 59 -1.76 8.88 -1.35
N TYR A 60 -1.11 8.53 -0.24
CA TYR A 60 0.18 7.84 -0.28
C TYR A 60 0.08 6.47 -0.97
N GLU A 61 -0.89 5.64 -0.59
CA GLU A 61 -1.06 4.31 -1.20
C GLU A 61 -1.50 4.39 -2.68
N LYS A 62 -2.31 5.41 -3.05
CA LYS A 62 -2.65 5.68 -4.47
C LYS A 62 -1.40 5.99 -5.29
N ARG A 63 -0.56 6.92 -4.83
CA ARG A 63 0.70 7.28 -5.51
C ARG A 63 1.65 6.09 -5.61
N LEU A 64 1.69 5.23 -4.59
CA LEU A 64 2.49 4.02 -4.60
C LEU A 64 1.98 3.00 -5.64
N ASP A 65 0.66 2.83 -5.76
CA ASP A 65 0.07 1.95 -6.79
C ASP A 65 0.27 2.51 -8.21
N GLU A 66 0.16 3.82 -8.40
CA GLU A 66 0.49 4.48 -9.67
C GLU A 66 1.94 4.24 -10.08
N LEU A 67 2.89 4.42 -9.14
CA LEU A 67 4.31 4.16 -9.38
C LEU A 67 4.55 2.69 -9.76
N ARG A 68 3.90 1.76 -9.06
CA ARG A 68 3.95 0.33 -9.38
C ARG A 68 3.45 0.04 -10.79
N LEU A 69 2.31 0.63 -11.19
CA LEU A 69 1.74 0.48 -12.54
C LEU A 69 2.65 1.06 -13.63
N LEU A 70 3.28 2.21 -13.38
CA LEU A 70 4.24 2.82 -14.30
C LEU A 70 5.47 1.93 -14.50
N ARG A 71 6.07 1.43 -13.42
CA ARG A 71 7.23 0.51 -13.48
C ARG A 71 6.87 -0.81 -14.16
N LYS A 72 5.68 -1.34 -13.88
CA LYS A 72 5.11 -2.51 -14.57
C LYS A 72 5.03 -2.30 -16.07
N LYS A 73 4.45 -1.18 -16.51
CA LYS A 73 4.34 -0.84 -17.94
C LYS A 73 5.71 -0.69 -18.60
N ALA A 74 6.66 -0.03 -17.93
CA ALA A 74 8.03 0.16 -18.43
C ALA A 74 8.75 -1.18 -18.62
N MET A 75 8.69 -2.06 -17.62
CA MET A 75 9.28 -3.41 -17.68
C MET A 75 8.66 -4.25 -18.80
N LEU A 76 7.33 -4.21 -18.96
CA LEU A 76 6.65 -4.95 -20.02
C LEU A 76 7.08 -4.46 -21.42
N LYS A 77 7.22 -3.15 -21.61
CA LYS A 77 7.69 -2.54 -22.86
C LYS A 77 9.12 -2.96 -23.19
N GLN A 78 10.02 -2.99 -22.21
CA GLN A 78 11.41 -3.45 -22.39
C GLN A 78 11.50 -4.94 -22.74
N SER A 79 10.59 -5.76 -22.21
CA SER A 79 10.55 -7.21 -22.47
C SER A 79 9.88 -7.62 -23.80
N GLY A 80 9.57 -6.67 -24.69
CA GLY A 80 9.00 -6.95 -26.02
C GLY A 80 7.63 -7.63 -25.98
N GLY A 81 6.84 -7.42 -24.92
CA GLY A 81 5.49 -7.97 -24.78
C GLY A 81 5.41 -9.49 -24.48
N LYS A 82 6.54 -10.20 -24.45
CA LYS A 82 6.60 -11.64 -24.16
C LYS A 82 7.10 -11.90 -22.74
N SER A 83 6.32 -11.48 -21.73
CA SER A 83 6.67 -11.82 -20.34
C SER A 83 5.72 -12.87 -19.77
N LYS A 84 6.08 -14.15 -19.97
CA LYS A 84 5.46 -15.33 -19.32
C LYS A 84 5.43 -15.23 -17.78
N ASN A 85 6.24 -14.32 -17.21
CA ASN A 85 6.45 -14.11 -15.78
C ASN A 85 5.54 -13.03 -15.16
N TRP A 86 4.71 -12.34 -15.96
CA TRP A 86 3.82 -11.28 -15.49
C TRP A 86 2.37 -11.75 -15.25
N LYS A 87 2.22 -12.97 -14.72
CA LYS A 87 0.91 -13.43 -14.22
C LYS A 87 0.45 -12.53 -13.08
N LYS A 88 -0.87 -12.45 -12.87
CA LYS A 88 -1.45 -11.73 -11.74
C LYS A 88 -0.86 -12.30 -10.45
N SER A 89 -0.23 -11.45 -9.65
CA SER A 89 0.34 -11.84 -8.34
C SER A 89 -0.39 -11.13 -7.20
N VAL A 90 -0.10 -11.56 -5.97
CA VAL A 90 -0.69 -10.99 -4.74
C VAL A 90 -0.44 -9.47 -4.66
N SER A 91 0.73 -9.00 -5.11
CA SER A 91 1.05 -7.56 -5.16
C SER A 91 0.17 -6.74 -6.11
N ASP A 92 -0.50 -7.36 -7.08
CA ASP A 92 -1.34 -6.64 -8.05
C ASP A 92 -2.66 -6.16 -7.44
N SER A 93 -3.23 -6.92 -6.50
CA SER A 93 -4.48 -6.58 -5.81
C SER A 93 -4.26 -5.96 -4.44
N ALA A 94 -3.08 -6.17 -3.84
CA ALA A 94 -2.78 -5.75 -2.47
C ALA A 94 -2.89 -4.23 -2.26
N GLY A 95 -2.36 -3.43 -3.20
CA GLY A 95 -2.43 -1.96 -3.12
C GLY A 95 -3.88 -1.46 -3.12
N THR A 96 -4.68 -1.91 -4.08
CA THR A 96 -6.10 -1.52 -4.17
C THR A 96 -6.92 -2.01 -2.98
N ALA A 97 -6.70 -3.25 -2.53
CA ALA A 97 -7.37 -3.78 -1.34
C ALA A 97 -7.07 -2.92 -0.11
N ARG A 98 -5.82 -2.47 0.06
CA ARG A 98 -5.43 -1.59 1.16
C ARG A 98 -6.14 -0.25 1.12
N ILE A 99 -6.19 0.39 -0.03
CA ILE A 99 -6.89 1.66 -0.22
C ILE A 99 -8.36 1.50 0.24
N VAL A 100 -9.02 0.44 -0.21
CA VAL A 100 -10.40 0.12 0.18
C VAL A 100 -10.54 -0.13 1.68
N ASP A 101 -9.60 -0.87 2.30
CA ASP A 101 -9.62 -1.13 3.74
C ASP A 101 -9.47 0.16 4.57
N ILE A 102 -8.60 1.08 4.12
CA ILE A 102 -8.43 2.39 4.79
C ILE A 102 -9.71 3.22 4.64
N TYR A 103 -10.32 3.26 3.45
CA TYR A 103 -11.62 3.91 3.25
C TYR A 103 -12.70 3.33 4.15
N ARG A 104 -12.79 1.99 4.27
CA ARG A 104 -13.74 1.33 5.20
C ARG A 104 -13.50 1.73 6.65
N LEU A 105 -12.24 1.81 7.07
CA LEU A 105 -11.90 2.24 8.43
C LEU A 105 -12.26 3.71 8.66
N ALA A 106 -12.08 4.56 7.65
CA ALA A 106 -12.40 5.97 7.73
C ALA A 106 -13.93 6.20 7.78
N THR A 107 -14.71 5.53 6.92
CA THR A 107 -16.18 5.65 6.91
C THR A 107 -16.85 5.07 8.16
N THR A 108 -16.31 3.98 8.72
CA THR A 108 -16.82 3.41 9.98
C THR A 108 -16.61 4.35 11.18
N ARG A 109 -15.57 5.19 11.13
CA ARG A 109 -15.25 6.14 12.20
C ARG A 109 -15.89 7.51 11.99
N PHE A 110 -15.96 8.00 10.76
CA PHE A 110 -16.51 9.32 10.39
C PHE A 110 -17.84 9.19 9.62
N LYS A 111 -18.81 8.49 10.20
CA LYS A 111 -20.10 8.15 9.57
C LYS A 111 -20.94 9.35 9.09
N GLY A 112 -20.69 10.54 9.64
CA GLY A 112 -21.44 11.76 9.32
C GLY A 112 -20.77 12.68 8.31
N ASP A 113 -19.60 12.31 7.77
CA ASP A 113 -18.90 13.13 6.78
C ASP A 113 -19.12 12.59 5.36
N ILE A 114 -19.87 13.34 4.55
CA ILE A 114 -20.22 12.98 3.18
C ILE A 114 -19.07 13.30 2.21
N GLN A 115 -18.14 14.18 2.58
CA GLN A 115 -17.04 14.65 1.70
C GLN A 115 -15.78 13.78 1.76
N LEU A 116 -15.85 12.60 2.40
CA LEU A 116 -14.71 11.70 2.57
C LEU A 116 -14.34 10.91 1.30
#